data_AF-A5GU49-F1
#
_entry.id   AF-A5GU49-F1
#
_cell.length_a   1.000
_cell.length_b   1.000
_cell.length_c   1.000
_cell.angle_alpha   90.00
_cell.angle_beta   90.00
_cell.angle_gamma   90.00
#
_symmetry.space_group_name_H-M   'P 1'
#
loop_
_entity.id
_entity.type
_entity.pdbx_description
1 polymer ?
#
loop_
_entity_poly.entity_id
_entity_poly.type
_entity_poly.pdbx_seq_one_letter_code
_entity_poly.pdbx_strand_id
1 'polypeptide(L)'
;MAQAHQPLTAAEVSELFPAATPHSNIARYWPYISSALQEEGIGDRAMALLALATIRAESEGFEPIDEHPSTWNTAPGGHPYGLYDERRDLGNLGSGDGEAFRGRGFVQLTGRDNYARYGEQIGVDLLKRPELANDPEVAAHLLARFLKEREGPLRHALASNNLAAARRLVNGGQHGLNRFSDTIRRGQPVTVAGTSSACDTGAIAGLSQQVLDRLETQGALVAIAHPLIQLEGAHNNPWLQPQAAEALIAAVEERGEPLVINSALRTPMQQHLIHQQAQRGECGIQAAAPPPFSNHNSGLAIDIEDSSGWRPYLERHGWQWLGAWDPMHFDYTGGGVDLGGAQVLAFQELWNEHNPEAPLVEDGLWGPATAAAVERSPAAGFPFKA
;
A
#
# COMPACT_ATOMS: atom_id res chain seq x y z
N MET A 1 13.04 22.21 0.20
CA MET A 1 13.47 21.33 -0.90
C MET A 1 12.75 20.01 -0.67
N ALA A 2 11.88 19.59 -1.59
CA ALA A 2 11.13 18.34 -1.45
C ALA A 2 12.12 17.17 -1.36
N GLN A 3 11.96 16.27 -0.38
CA GLN A 3 12.68 15.01 -0.36
C GLN A 3 12.26 14.22 -1.61
N ALA A 4 13.20 14.02 -2.54
CA ALA A 4 13.02 13.11 -3.65
C ALA A 4 12.71 11.72 -3.06
N HIS A 5 11.59 11.12 -3.44
CA HIS A 5 11.29 9.74 -3.08
C HIS A 5 12.47 8.86 -3.50
N GLN A 6 13.05 8.13 -2.56
CA GLN A 6 14.15 7.22 -2.89
C GLN A 6 13.62 6.12 -3.81
N PRO A 7 14.32 5.83 -4.93
CA PRO A 7 13.97 4.73 -5.80
C PRO A 7 14.11 3.39 -5.04
N LEU A 8 13.31 2.39 -5.44
CA LEU A 8 13.45 1.03 -4.91
C LEU A 8 14.90 0.54 -5.06
N THR A 9 15.42 -0.13 -4.05
CA THR A 9 16.70 -0.83 -4.11
C THR A 9 16.55 -2.18 -4.81
N ALA A 10 17.65 -2.76 -5.31
CA ALA A 10 17.61 -4.09 -5.92
C ALA A 10 17.16 -5.19 -4.94
N ALA A 11 17.42 -5.01 -3.63
CA ALA A 11 16.96 -5.92 -2.59
C ALA A 11 15.43 -5.85 -2.45
N GLU A 12 14.86 -4.65 -2.36
CA GLU A 12 13.40 -4.47 -2.33
C GLU A 12 12.74 -5.00 -3.60
N VAL A 13 13.37 -4.81 -4.77
CA VAL A 13 12.86 -5.38 -6.04
C VAL A 13 12.86 -6.90 -5.99
N SER A 14 13.88 -7.54 -5.41
CA SER A 14 13.97 -9.00 -5.33
C SER A 14 12.79 -9.62 -4.56
N GLU A 15 12.31 -8.96 -3.51
CA GLU A 15 11.13 -9.40 -2.73
C GLU A 15 9.82 -9.35 -3.54
N LEU A 16 9.78 -8.57 -4.62
CA LEU A 16 8.61 -8.45 -5.51
C LEU A 16 8.51 -9.59 -6.53
N PHE A 17 9.58 -10.36 -6.69
CA PHE A 17 9.68 -11.46 -7.64
C PHE A 17 9.64 -12.83 -6.92
N PRO A 18 9.30 -13.92 -7.60
CA PRO A 18 9.44 -15.26 -7.04
C PRO A 18 10.90 -15.56 -6.73
N ALA A 19 11.14 -16.43 -5.74
CA ALA A 19 12.49 -16.89 -5.38
C ALA A 19 13.25 -17.56 -6.54
N ALA A 20 12.56 -17.99 -7.59
CA ALA A 20 13.16 -18.57 -8.79
C ALA A 20 13.75 -17.51 -9.76
N THR A 21 13.36 -16.23 -9.65
CA THR A 21 13.94 -15.17 -10.46
C THR A 21 15.40 -14.95 -10.05
N PRO A 22 16.37 -14.90 -10.99
CA PRO A 22 17.77 -14.71 -10.63
C PRO A 22 18.02 -13.34 -9.99
N HIS A 23 18.33 -13.30 -8.68
CA HIS A 23 18.66 -12.06 -7.98
C HIS A 23 19.89 -11.35 -8.59
N SER A 24 20.80 -12.11 -9.23
CA SER A 24 21.92 -11.57 -9.99
C SER A 24 21.47 -10.72 -11.19
N ASN A 25 20.38 -11.11 -11.86
CA ASN A 25 19.82 -10.33 -12.96
C ASN A 25 19.17 -9.05 -12.44
N ILE A 26 18.43 -9.14 -11.32
CA ILE A 26 17.86 -7.95 -10.66
C ILE A 26 18.97 -6.97 -10.27
N ALA A 27 20.01 -7.44 -9.57
CA ALA A 27 21.14 -6.60 -9.17
C ALA A 27 21.88 -5.96 -10.36
N ARG A 28 21.96 -6.67 -11.49
CA ARG A 28 22.63 -6.18 -12.71
C ARG A 28 21.78 -5.17 -13.48
N TYR A 29 20.50 -5.45 -13.68
CA TYR A 29 19.67 -4.72 -14.63
C TYR A 29 18.80 -3.63 -14.01
N TRP A 30 18.41 -3.78 -12.74
CA TRP A 30 17.59 -2.78 -12.06
C TRP A 30 18.21 -1.38 -12.04
N PRO A 31 19.53 -1.18 -11.85
CA PRO A 31 20.13 0.15 -11.90
C PRO A 31 19.89 0.89 -13.23
N TYR A 32 19.99 0.19 -14.38
CA TYR A 32 19.69 0.77 -15.70
C TYR A 32 18.23 1.19 -15.81
N ILE A 33 17.31 0.31 -15.40
CA ILE A 33 15.86 0.57 -15.44
C ILE A 33 15.50 1.76 -14.54
N SER A 34 16.04 1.78 -13.31
CA SER A 34 15.78 2.85 -12.35
C SER A 34 16.28 4.20 -12.85
N SER A 35 17.48 4.26 -13.44
CA SER A 35 18.02 5.50 -14.04
C SER A 35 17.14 5.98 -15.19
N ALA A 36 16.80 5.09 -16.13
CA ALA A 36 15.97 5.46 -17.28
C ALA A 36 14.58 5.97 -16.88
N LEU A 37 13.94 5.36 -15.87
CA LEU A 37 12.67 5.84 -15.34
C LEU A 37 12.79 7.23 -14.69
N GLN A 38 13.88 7.48 -13.96
CA GLN A 38 14.15 8.79 -13.36
C GLN A 38 14.38 9.87 -14.41
N GLU A 39 15.16 9.57 -15.46
CA GLU A 39 15.46 10.48 -16.56
C GLU A 39 14.21 10.86 -17.38
N GLU A 40 13.27 9.92 -17.57
CA GLU A 40 11.96 10.19 -18.20
C GLU A 40 10.95 10.89 -17.23
N GLY A 41 11.36 11.16 -15.99
CA GLY A 41 10.51 11.80 -14.98
C GLY A 41 9.35 10.94 -14.50
N ILE A 42 9.49 9.61 -14.56
CA ILE A 42 8.52 8.60 -14.09
C ILE A 42 9.17 7.60 -13.12
N GLY A 43 10.14 8.08 -12.34
CA GLY A 43 10.89 7.27 -11.36
C GLY A 43 10.15 7.01 -10.04
N ASP A 44 8.92 7.51 -9.88
CA ASP A 44 8.13 7.28 -8.67
C ASP A 44 7.72 5.81 -8.52
N ARG A 45 7.41 5.42 -7.27
CA ARG A 45 7.11 4.03 -6.92
C ARG A 45 6.02 3.41 -7.80
N ALA A 46 4.98 4.15 -8.15
CA ALA A 46 3.87 3.61 -8.96
C ALA A 46 4.34 3.18 -10.35
N MET A 47 5.12 4.03 -11.02
CA MET A 47 5.67 3.75 -12.35
C MET A 47 6.79 2.71 -12.30
N ALA A 48 7.61 2.71 -11.25
CA ALA A 48 8.58 1.65 -10.99
C ALA A 48 7.91 0.27 -10.87
N LEU A 49 6.81 0.17 -10.10
CA LEU A 49 6.06 -1.08 -9.98
C LEU A 49 5.44 -1.53 -11.29
N LEU A 50 4.94 -0.61 -12.12
CA LEU A 50 4.44 -0.92 -13.46
C LEU A 50 5.55 -1.44 -14.39
N ALA A 51 6.75 -0.87 -14.32
CA ALA A 51 7.91 -1.36 -15.05
C ALA A 51 8.30 -2.78 -14.62
N LEU A 52 8.42 -3.02 -13.32
CA LEU A 52 8.74 -4.34 -12.75
C LEU A 52 7.67 -5.39 -13.10
N ALA A 53 6.39 -5.03 -13.00
CA ALA A 53 5.27 -5.89 -13.37
C ALA A 53 5.28 -6.23 -14.86
N THR A 54 5.65 -5.26 -15.72
CA THR A 54 5.82 -5.47 -17.15
C THR A 54 6.96 -6.45 -17.41
N ILE A 55 8.13 -6.20 -16.83
CA ILE A 55 9.30 -7.08 -16.95
C ILE A 55 8.95 -8.51 -16.55
N ARG A 56 8.35 -8.74 -15.37
CA ARG A 56 8.01 -10.10 -14.93
C ARG A 56 6.97 -10.77 -15.85
N ALA A 57 6.06 -9.99 -16.42
CA ALA A 57 5.06 -10.53 -17.32
C ALA A 57 5.70 -11.00 -18.63
N GLU A 58 6.66 -10.27 -19.18
CA GLU A 58 7.39 -10.60 -20.41
C GLU A 58 8.52 -11.63 -20.19
N SER A 59 9.32 -11.44 -19.14
CA SER A 59 10.54 -12.15 -18.80
C SER A 59 10.67 -12.28 -17.28
N GLU A 60 10.19 -13.39 -16.71
CA GLU A 60 10.31 -13.68 -15.28
C GLU A 60 11.78 -13.85 -14.83
N GLY A 61 12.71 -14.00 -15.79
CA GLY A 61 14.16 -14.00 -15.57
C GLY A 61 14.79 -12.62 -15.34
N PHE A 62 14.00 -11.53 -15.46
CA PHE A 62 14.46 -10.15 -15.26
C PHE A 62 15.61 -9.72 -16.18
N GLU A 63 15.68 -10.29 -17.38
CA GLU A 63 16.71 -9.94 -18.37
C GLU A 63 16.06 -9.51 -19.69
N PRO A 64 16.71 -8.63 -20.47
CA PRO A 64 16.25 -8.30 -21.82
C PRO A 64 16.47 -9.51 -22.73
N ILE A 65 15.40 -9.96 -23.39
CA ILE A 65 15.43 -11.18 -24.22
C ILE A 65 14.86 -10.93 -25.60
N ASP A 66 15.33 -11.70 -26.59
CA ASP A 66 14.57 -11.91 -27.82
C ASP A 66 13.32 -12.74 -27.54
N GLU A 67 12.20 -12.41 -28.19
CA GLU A 67 11.05 -13.29 -28.30
C GLU A 67 11.49 -14.61 -28.96
N HIS A 68 11.01 -15.75 -28.49
CA HIS A 68 11.32 -17.04 -29.11
C HIS A 68 10.39 -17.37 -30.30
N PRO A 69 10.87 -18.14 -31.29
CA PRO A 69 9.99 -18.69 -32.31
C PRO A 69 8.86 -19.53 -31.68
N SER A 70 7.63 -19.27 -32.12
CA SER A 70 6.42 -19.90 -31.62
C SER A 70 5.41 -20.07 -32.75
N THR A 71 4.33 -20.81 -32.51
CA THR A 71 3.22 -20.94 -33.47
C THR A 71 2.51 -19.62 -33.76
N TRP A 72 2.71 -18.59 -32.94
CA TRP A 72 2.09 -17.28 -33.10
C TRP A 72 2.88 -16.33 -33.99
N ASN A 73 4.19 -16.57 -34.14
CA ASN A 73 5.09 -15.74 -34.95
C ASN A 73 5.71 -16.52 -36.12
N THR A 74 5.68 -17.85 -36.10
CA THR A 74 6.30 -18.72 -37.11
C THR A 74 5.30 -19.77 -37.59
N ALA A 75 5.05 -19.81 -38.90
CA ALA A 75 4.20 -20.83 -39.51
C ALA A 75 4.88 -22.21 -39.49
N PRO A 76 4.15 -23.33 -39.38
CA PRO A 76 4.72 -24.66 -39.54
C PRO A 76 5.46 -24.80 -40.88
N GLY A 77 6.77 -25.11 -40.83
CA GLY A 77 7.62 -25.21 -42.02
C GLY A 77 8.03 -23.87 -42.65
N GLY A 78 7.62 -22.73 -42.08
CA GLY A 78 8.10 -21.40 -42.46
C GLY A 78 9.44 -21.04 -41.81
N HIS A 79 10.05 -19.93 -42.24
CA HIS A 79 11.23 -19.40 -41.58
C HIS A 79 10.85 -18.67 -40.27
N PRO A 80 11.80 -18.53 -39.33
CA PRO A 80 11.55 -17.86 -38.04
C PRO A 80 10.89 -16.49 -38.21
N TYR A 81 9.87 -16.22 -37.40
CA TYR A 81 9.10 -14.97 -37.36
C TYR A 81 8.39 -14.59 -38.68
N GLY A 82 8.30 -15.50 -39.66
CA GLY A 82 7.71 -15.20 -40.97
C GLY A 82 6.24 -14.77 -40.94
N LEU A 83 5.48 -15.03 -39.87
CA LEU A 83 4.12 -14.50 -39.72
C LEU A 83 4.09 -12.98 -39.48
N TYR A 84 5.24 -12.37 -39.17
CA TYR A 84 5.37 -10.93 -38.95
C TYR A 84 5.80 -10.17 -40.20
N ASP A 85 6.43 -10.81 -41.18
CA ASP A 85 7.05 -10.15 -42.34
C ASP A 85 6.13 -9.18 -43.08
N GLU A 86 4.85 -9.53 -43.23
CA GLU A 86 3.86 -8.72 -43.96
C GLU A 86 2.85 -7.99 -43.04
N ARG A 87 3.09 -7.98 -41.72
CA ARG A 87 2.24 -7.29 -40.75
C ARG A 87 2.35 -5.77 -40.90
N ARG A 88 1.41 -5.20 -41.65
CA ARG A 88 1.33 -3.75 -41.89
C ARG A 88 1.13 -2.92 -40.63
N ASP A 89 0.46 -3.45 -39.61
CA ASP A 89 0.29 -2.80 -38.32
C ASP A 89 1.59 -2.75 -37.48
N LEU A 90 2.61 -3.53 -37.88
CA LEU A 90 3.96 -3.48 -37.34
C LEU A 90 4.92 -2.64 -38.21
N GLY A 91 4.46 -2.13 -39.35
CA GLY A 91 5.30 -1.41 -40.32
C GLY A 91 6.21 -2.30 -41.16
N ASN A 92 6.07 -3.62 -41.08
CA ASN A 92 6.98 -4.54 -41.76
C ASN A 92 6.74 -4.53 -43.29
N LEU A 93 7.84 -4.61 -44.04
CA LEU A 93 7.91 -4.37 -45.49
C LEU A 93 8.06 -5.64 -46.33
N GLY A 94 8.00 -6.82 -45.71
CA GLY A 94 8.13 -8.12 -46.38
C GLY A 94 9.21 -9.00 -45.77
N SER A 95 9.67 -9.97 -46.55
CA SER A 95 10.47 -11.08 -46.03
C SER A 95 11.72 -10.64 -45.27
N GLY A 96 11.90 -11.18 -44.06
CA GLY A 96 13.04 -10.90 -43.18
C GLY A 96 12.79 -9.80 -42.14
N ASP A 97 11.76 -8.97 -42.30
CA ASP A 97 11.42 -7.94 -41.31
C ASP A 97 10.90 -8.52 -40.00
N GLY A 98 10.15 -9.61 -40.07
CA GLY A 98 9.65 -10.30 -38.88
C GLY A 98 10.80 -10.76 -37.99
N GLU A 99 11.86 -11.31 -38.61
CA GLU A 99 13.06 -11.69 -37.88
C GLU A 99 13.85 -10.48 -37.41
N ALA A 100 14.12 -9.50 -38.29
CA ALA A 100 14.89 -8.31 -37.96
C ALA A 100 14.28 -7.51 -36.80
N PHE A 101 12.96 -7.35 -36.77
CA PHE A 101 12.20 -6.53 -35.81
C PHE A 101 11.28 -7.36 -34.90
N ARG A 102 11.70 -8.58 -34.56
CA ARG A 102 11.08 -9.43 -33.53
C ARG A 102 11.04 -8.75 -32.15
N GLY A 103 10.25 -9.29 -31.22
CA GLY A 103 10.21 -8.80 -29.84
C GLY A 103 11.58 -8.80 -29.18
N ARG A 104 11.99 -7.67 -28.58
CA ARG A 104 13.25 -7.54 -27.81
C ARG A 104 13.12 -6.69 -26.56
N GLY A 105 14.05 -6.88 -25.63
CA GLY A 105 14.21 -6.08 -24.44
C GLY A 105 13.15 -6.35 -23.38
N PHE A 106 13.17 -5.52 -22.33
CA PHE A 106 12.27 -5.65 -21.17
C PHE A 106 10.79 -5.48 -21.50
N VAL A 107 10.47 -4.72 -22.54
CA VAL A 107 9.09 -4.42 -22.97
C VAL A 107 8.65 -5.20 -24.20
N GLN A 108 9.49 -6.13 -24.71
CA GLN A 108 9.23 -6.90 -25.93
C GLN A 108 8.84 -6.02 -27.13
N LEU A 109 9.66 -5.00 -27.41
CA LEU A 109 9.44 -4.08 -28.52
C LEU A 109 9.44 -4.84 -29.84
N THR A 110 8.35 -4.72 -30.62
CA THR A 110 8.11 -5.53 -31.82
C THR A 110 7.65 -4.67 -32.99
N GLY A 111 8.18 -4.94 -34.19
CA GLY A 111 7.77 -4.31 -35.45
C GLY A 111 8.63 -3.13 -35.88
N ARG A 112 8.92 -3.03 -37.18
CA ARG A 112 9.76 -1.97 -37.79
C ARG A 112 9.35 -0.57 -37.36
N ASP A 113 8.05 -0.25 -37.35
CA ASP A 113 7.56 1.08 -36.99
C ASP A 113 7.92 1.45 -35.55
N ASN A 114 7.83 0.49 -34.62
CA ASN A 114 8.20 0.70 -33.23
C ASN A 114 9.71 0.86 -33.06
N TYR A 115 10.52 0.06 -33.77
CA TYR A 115 11.98 0.21 -33.76
C TYR A 115 12.41 1.57 -34.30
N ALA A 116 11.82 2.03 -35.39
CA ALA A 116 12.07 3.36 -35.95
C ALA A 116 11.73 4.46 -34.95
N ARG A 117 10.48 4.45 -34.45
CA ARG A 117 9.94 5.50 -33.61
C ARG A 117 10.64 5.60 -32.26
N TYR A 118 10.76 4.49 -31.53
CA TYR A 118 11.42 4.54 -30.22
C TYR A 118 12.92 4.71 -30.35
N GLY A 119 13.55 4.13 -31.39
CA GLY A 119 14.97 4.36 -31.68
C GLY A 119 15.29 5.84 -31.86
N GLU A 120 14.49 6.56 -32.66
CA GLU A 120 14.62 8.02 -32.80
C GLU A 120 14.45 8.75 -31.47
N GLN A 121 13.42 8.39 -30.68
CA GLN A 121 13.14 9.04 -29.39
C GLN A 121 14.27 8.89 -28.37
N ILE A 122 14.99 7.76 -28.39
CA ILE A 122 16.13 7.51 -27.49
C ILE A 122 17.49 7.78 -28.14
N GLY A 123 17.52 8.27 -29.38
CA GLY A 123 18.76 8.59 -30.11
C GLY A 123 19.58 7.39 -30.58
N VAL A 124 18.96 6.21 -30.74
CA VAL A 124 19.63 4.96 -31.17
C VAL A 124 19.04 4.49 -32.50
N ASP A 125 19.90 4.30 -33.51
CA ASP A 125 19.48 3.76 -34.83
C ASP A 125 19.18 2.25 -34.76
N LEU A 126 17.98 1.94 -34.27
CA LEU A 126 17.47 0.58 -34.13
C LEU A 126 16.97 -0.03 -35.46
N LEU A 127 16.81 0.77 -36.51
CA LEU A 127 16.53 0.24 -37.85
C LEU A 127 17.75 -0.43 -38.45
N LYS A 128 18.93 0.17 -38.23
CA LYS A 128 20.21 -0.38 -38.69
C LYS A 128 20.78 -1.42 -37.74
N ARG A 129 20.55 -1.27 -36.43
CA ARG A 129 21.08 -2.13 -35.37
C ARG A 129 19.97 -2.58 -34.41
N PRO A 130 19.01 -3.41 -34.86
CA PRO A 130 17.87 -3.83 -34.04
C PRO A 130 18.28 -4.69 -32.83
N GLU A 131 19.43 -5.36 -32.88
CA GLU A 131 19.99 -6.13 -31.77
C GLU A 131 20.29 -5.28 -30.53
N LEU A 132 20.52 -3.97 -30.70
CA LEU A 132 20.73 -3.06 -29.57
C LEU A 132 19.49 -2.93 -28.67
N ALA A 133 18.30 -3.31 -29.13
CA ALA A 133 17.13 -3.36 -28.26
C ALA A 133 17.25 -4.37 -27.09
N ASN A 134 18.26 -5.26 -27.12
CA ASN A 134 18.63 -6.14 -25.99
C ASN A 134 19.83 -5.63 -25.19
N ASP A 135 20.50 -4.56 -25.61
CA ASP A 135 21.52 -3.92 -24.77
C ASP A 135 20.86 -3.40 -23.47
N PRO A 136 21.42 -3.65 -22.27
CA PRO A 136 20.75 -3.33 -21.02
C PRO A 136 20.34 -1.85 -20.86
N GLU A 137 21.18 -0.93 -21.32
CA GLU A 137 20.92 0.51 -21.23
C GLU A 137 19.84 0.92 -22.23
N VAL A 138 19.99 0.49 -23.49
CA VAL A 138 19.00 0.76 -24.55
C VAL A 138 17.64 0.15 -24.19
N ALA A 139 17.60 -1.10 -23.74
CA ALA A 139 16.37 -1.80 -23.34
C ALA A 139 15.65 -1.09 -22.17
N ALA A 140 16.41 -0.55 -21.22
CA ALA A 140 15.88 0.23 -20.09
C ALA A 140 15.23 1.55 -20.58
N HIS A 141 15.91 2.29 -21.47
CA HIS A 141 15.34 3.51 -22.06
C HIS A 141 14.11 3.22 -22.93
N LEU A 142 14.12 2.12 -23.70
CA LEU A 142 12.94 1.69 -24.45
C LEU A 142 11.74 1.42 -23.53
N LEU A 143 11.95 0.70 -22.42
CA LEU A 143 10.91 0.44 -21.42
C LEU A 143 10.39 1.75 -20.82
N ALA A 144 11.29 2.61 -20.33
CA ALA A 144 10.92 3.87 -19.68
C ALA A 144 10.13 4.77 -20.64
N ARG A 145 10.61 4.94 -21.88
CA ARG A 145 9.95 5.74 -22.90
C ARG A 145 8.58 5.18 -23.28
N PHE A 146 8.48 3.85 -23.42
CA PHE A 146 7.22 3.18 -23.72
C PHE A 146 6.16 3.39 -22.63
N LEU A 147 6.57 3.34 -21.35
CA LEU A 147 5.69 3.64 -20.22
C LEU A 147 5.34 5.13 -20.14
N LYS A 148 6.29 6.03 -20.43
CA LYS A 148 6.09 7.48 -20.40
C LYS A 148 4.97 7.93 -21.33
N GLU A 149 4.92 7.39 -22.55
CA GLU A 149 3.85 7.71 -23.50
C GLU A 149 2.45 7.28 -23.04
N ARG A 150 2.38 6.36 -22.07
CA ARG A 150 1.14 5.80 -21.52
C ARG A 150 0.91 6.21 -20.07
N GLU A 151 1.67 7.18 -19.55
CA GLU A 151 1.73 7.52 -18.13
C GLU A 151 0.34 7.81 -17.55
N GLY A 152 -0.41 8.75 -18.13
CA GLY A 152 -1.74 9.13 -17.62
C GLY A 152 -2.71 7.95 -17.52
N PRO A 153 -2.97 7.21 -18.62
CA PRO A 153 -3.81 6.02 -18.59
C PRO A 153 -3.32 4.92 -17.64
N LEU A 154 -2.00 4.70 -17.54
CA LEU A 154 -1.41 3.71 -16.63
C LEU A 154 -1.64 4.10 -15.17
N ARG A 155 -1.40 5.37 -14.82
CA ARG A 155 -1.66 5.89 -13.47
C ARG A 155 -3.14 5.79 -13.11
N HIS A 156 -4.02 6.15 -14.03
CA HIS A 156 -5.47 6.03 -13.82
C HIS A 156 -5.90 4.58 -13.59
N ALA A 157 -5.38 3.64 -14.39
CA ALA A 157 -5.65 2.22 -14.23
C ALA A 157 -5.14 1.68 -12.88
N LEU A 158 -3.95 2.09 -12.45
CA LEU A 158 -3.40 1.69 -11.15
C LEU A 158 -4.19 2.28 -9.98
N ALA A 159 -4.54 3.57 -10.03
CA ALA A 159 -5.35 4.24 -9.02
C ALA A 159 -6.75 3.63 -8.88
N SER A 160 -7.32 3.17 -9.99
CA SER A 160 -8.62 2.49 -10.03
C SER A 160 -8.53 0.99 -9.77
N ASN A 161 -7.35 0.47 -9.42
CA ASN A 161 -7.04 -0.96 -9.27
C ASN A 161 -7.44 -1.84 -10.48
N ASN A 162 -7.48 -1.25 -11.69
CA ASN A 162 -7.83 -1.93 -12.93
C ASN A 162 -6.56 -2.48 -13.61
N LEU A 163 -5.95 -3.49 -12.98
CA LEU A 163 -4.68 -4.08 -13.44
C LEU A 163 -4.81 -4.75 -14.82
N ALA A 164 -6.01 -5.19 -15.18
CA ALA A 164 -6.30 -5.72 -16.51
C ALA A 164 -6.22 -4.64 -17.59
N ALA A 165 -6.70 -3.42 -17.32
CA ALA A 165 -6.54 -2.28 -18.22
C ALA A 165 -5.07 -1.85 -18.31
N ALA A 166 -4.38 -1.77 -17.17
CA ALA A 166 -2.94 -1.47 -17.14
C ALA A 166 -2.14 -2.46 -17.99
N ARG A 167 -2.44 -3.77 -17.89
CA ARG A 167 -1.74 -4.79 -18.68
C ARG A 167 -1.99 -4.66 -20.19
N ARG A 168 -3.23 -4.34 -20.60
CA ARG A 168 -3.54 -4.10 -22.02
C ARG A 168 -2.80 -2.90 -22.58
N LEU A 169 -2.58 -1.85 -21.79
CA LEU A 169 -1.81 -0.69 -22.23
C LEU A 169 -0.36 -1.06 -22.57
N VAL A 170 0.23 -2.01 -21.83
CA VAL A 170 1.64 -2.37 -22.02
C VAL A 170 1.91 -3.49 -23.02
N ASN A 171 0.95 -4.40 -23.24
CA ASN A 171 1.14 -5.59 -24.09
C ASN A 171 0.11 -5.73 -25.22
N GLY A 172 -0.91 -4.86 -25.28
CA GLY A 172 -2.03 -5.00 -26.22
C GLY A 172 -3.04 -6.09 -25.85
N GLY A 173 -2.80 -6.84 -24.77
CA GLY A 173 -3.63 -7.94 -24.30
C GLY A 173 -3.53 -8.19 -22.79
N GLN A 174 -3.87 -9.39 -22.34
CA GLN A 174 -3.80 -9.79 -20.92
C GLN A 174 -2.85 -10.97 -20.69
N HIS A 175 -2.00 -11.31 -21.67
CA HIS A 175 -1.01 -12.36 -21.47
C HIS A 175 -0.08 -11.98 -20.30
N GLY A 176 0.18 -12.94 -19.41
CA GLY A 176 0.97 -12.70 -18.20
C GLY A 176 0.27 -11.88 -17.11
N LEU A 177 -1.04 -11.60 -17.19
CA LEU A 177 -1.77 -10.76 -16.21
C LEU A 177 -1.61 -11.23 -14.76
N ASN A 178 -1.51 -12.55 -14.52
CA ASN A 178 -1.30 -13.08 -13.18
C ASN A 178 0.04 -12.64 -12.59
N ARG A 179 1.15 -12.76 -13.35
CA ARG A 179 2.49 -12.31 -12.93
C ARG A 179 2.57 -10.79 -12.79
N PHE A 180 1.96 -10.08 -13.74
CA PHE A 180 1.84 -8.62 -13.70
C PHE A 180 1.15 -8.15 -12.41
N SER A 181 -0.05 -8.68 -12.15
CA SER A 181 -0.86 -8.27 -10.99
C SER A 181 -0.21 -8.70 -9.67
N ASP A 182 0.44 -9.85 -9.61
CA ASP A 182 1.16 -10.32 -8.42
C ASP A 182 2.30 -9.37 -8.05
N THR A 183 3.07 -8.89 -9.02
CA THR A 183 4.17 -7.94 -8.79
C THR A 183 3.65 -6.60 -8.26
N ILE A 184 2.58 -6.08 -8.86
CA ILE A 184 1.95 -4.84 -8.37
C ILE A 184 1.48 -5.01 -6.92
N ARG A 185 0.78 -6.11 -6.60
CA ARG A 185 0.27 -6.37 -5.26
C ARG A 185 1.39 -6.52 -4.22
N ARG A 186 2.47 -7.23 -4.55
CA ARG A 186 3.65 -7.36 -3.67
C ARG A 186 4.31 -6.01 -3.40
N GLY A 187 4.26 -5.10 -4.38
CA GLY A 187 4.87 -3.79 -4.29
C GLY A 187 4.01 -2.72 -3.62
N GLN A 188 2.70 -2.96 -3.52
CA GLN A 188 1.77 -2.07 -2.81
C GLN A 188 1.92 -2.25 -1.30
N PRO A 189 1.78 -1.16 -0.51
CA PRO A 189 1.76 -1.29 0.94
C PRO A 189 0.59 -2.19 1.37
N VAL A 190 0.79 -2.96 2.44
CA VAL A 190 -0.31 -3.70 3.08
C VAL A 190 -1.38 -2.69 3.49
N THR A 191 -2.62 -2.91 3.06
CA THR A 191 -3.75 -2.04 3.42
C THR A 191 -4.45 -2.54 4.67
N VAL A 192 -5.29 -1.70 5.29
CA VAL A 192 -6.14 -2.10 6.42
C VAL A 192 -7.00 -3.31 6.07
N ALA A 193 -7.58 -3.38 4.87
CA ALA A 193 -8.33 -4.56 4.44
C ALA A 193 -7.46 -5.83 4.40
N GLY A 194 -6.19 -5.69 4.01
CA GLY A 194 -5.20 -6.77 3.97
C GLY A 194 -4.81 -7.31 5.35
N THR A 195 -5.07 -6.57 6.43
CA THR A 195 -4.81 -7.01 7.81
C THR A 195 -6.05 -7.55 8.53
N SER A 196 -7.21 -7.56 7.86
CA SER A 196 -8.51 -7.84 8.50
C SER A 196 -8.63 -9.22 9.17
N SER A 197 -7.86 -10.21 8.74
CA SER A 197 -7.82 -11.56 9.31
C SER A 197 -6.71 -11.80 10.33
N ALA A 198 -5.87 -10.79 10.62
CA ALA A 198 -4.71 -10.96 11.50
C ALA A 198 -5.06 -11.15 12.98
N CYS A 199 -6.32 -10.93 13.38
CA CYS A 199 -6.78 -10.92 14.77
C CYS A 199 -5.96 -10.01 15.71
N ASP A 200 -5.34 -8.97 15.15
CA ASP A 200 -4.54 -7.98 15.86
C ASP A 200 -4.80 -6.59 15.27
N THR A 201 -5.36 -5.69 16.06
CA THR A 201 -5.58 -4.29 15.65
C THR A 201 -4.32 -3.44 15.70
N GLY A 202 -3.23 -3.95 16.28
CA GLY A 202 -1.88 -3.38 16.17
C GLY A 202 -1.33 -3.43 14.76
N ALA A 203 -1.91 -4.27 13.88
CA ALA A 203 -1.54 -4.33 12.46
C ALA A 203 -1.70 -2.98 11.73
N ILE A 204 -2.50 -2.05 12.26
CA ILE A 204 -2.70 -0.70 11.70
C ILE A 204 -2.19 0.43 12.62
N ALA A 205 -1.29 0.13 13.55
CA ALA A 205 -0.79 1.11 14.53
C ALA A 205 -0.21 2.37 13.88
N GLY A 206 0.45 2.25 12.72
CA GLY A 206 0.98 3.40 11.99
C GLY A 206 -0.11 4.36 11.49
N LEU A 207 -1.21 3.84 10.93
CA LEU A 207 -2.36 4.66 10.54
C LEU A 207 -3.05 5.27 11.77
N SER A 208 -3.22 4.49 12.84
CA SER A 208 -3.80 5.01 14.09
C SER A 208 -2.99 6.18 14.64
N GLN A 209 -1.66 6.05 14.70
CA GLN A 209 -0.78 7.08 15.24
C GLN A 209 -0.91 8.40 14.47
N GLN A 210 -0.98 8.37 13.13
CA GLN A 210 -1.14 9.59 12.34
C GLN A 210 -2.45 10.34 12.61
N VAL A 211 -3.53 9.62 12.94
CA VAL A 211 -4.79 10.25 13.34
C VAL A 211 -4.68 10.81 14.75
N LEU A 212 -4.02 10.10 15.67
CA LEU A 212 -3.86 10.52 17.06
C LEU A 212 -2.92 11.72 17.22
N ASP A 213 -1.83 11.78 16.46
CA ASP A 213 -0.92 12.94 16.44
C ASP A 213 -1.68 14.24 16.10
N ARG A 214 -2.66 14.17 15.18
CA ARG A 214 -3.50 15.33 14.85
C ARG A 214 -4.36 15.79 16.03
N LEU A 215 -4.85 14.87 16.84
CA LEU A 215 -5.67 15.19 18.03
C LEU A 215 -4.82 15.66 19.20
N GLU A 216 -3.62 15.10 19.38
CA GLU A 216 -2.66 15.54 20.39
C GLU A 216 -2.28 17.01 20.15
N THR A 217 -1.97 17.40 18.91
CA THR A 217 -1.62 18.80 18.61
C THR A 217 -2.74 19.80 18.91
N GLN A 218 -3.99 19.33 19.03
CA GLN A 218 -5.15 20.13 19.41
C GLN A 218 -5.40 20.16 20.93
N GLY A 219 -4.59 19.44 21.72
CA GLY A 219 -4.72 19.34 23.17
C GLY A 219 -5.87 18.44 23.65
N ALA A 220 -6.48 17.65 22.75
CA ALA A 220 -7.60 16.77 23.07
C ALA A 220 -7.16 15.49 23.80
N LEU A 221 -5.90 15.07 23.62
CA LEU A 221 -5.33 13.86 24.18
C LEU A 221 -3.96 14.13 24.81
N VAL A 222 -3.63 13.34 25.83
CA VAL A 222 -2.30 13.28 26.45
C VAL A 222 -1.85 11.84 26.58
N ALA A 223 -0.54 11.63 26.50
CA ALA A 223 0.04 10.30 26.65
C ALA A 223 -0.10 9.80 28.10
N ILE A 224 -0.45 8.53 28.26
CA ILE A 224 -0.44 7.83 29.54
C ILE A 224 1.03 7.54 29.90
N ALA A 225 1.63 8.39 30.72
CA ALA A 225 3.04 8.28 31.09
C ALA A 225 3.19 8.20 32.62
N HIS A 226 3.38 6.98 33.15
CA HIS A 226 3.65 6.77 34.57
C HIS A 226 4.45 5.48 34.80
N PRO A 227 5.46 5.43 35.71
CA PRO A 227 6.33 4.25 35.90
C PRO A 227 5.61 2.97 36.34
N LEU A 228 4.44 3.09 36.96
CA LEU A 228 3.62 1.95 37.39
C LEU A 228 2.56 1.54 36.35
N ILE A 229 2.42 2.25 35.24
CA ILE A 229 1.45 1.91 34.21
C ILE A 229 2.16 1.20 33.06
N GLN A 230 1.70 -0.01 32.75
CA GLN A 230 2.19 -0.84 31.65
C GLN A 230 1.08 -1.02 30.63
N LEU A 231 1.42 -0.92 29.35
CA LEU A 231 0.49 -1.10 28.24
C LEU A 231 0.79 -2.41 27.53
N GLU A 232 -0.24 -3.20 27.26
CA GLU A 232 -0.11 -4.45 26.54
C GLU A 232 -0.10 -4.22 25.02
N GLY A 233 0.96 -4.70 24.36
CA GLY A 233 1.02 -4.83 22.90
C GLY A 233 0.99 -3.52 22.10
N ALA A 234 1.12 -3.65 20.77
CA ALA A 234 1.12 -2.51 19.83
C ALA A 234 -0.30 -2.05 19.43
N HIS A 235 -1.34 -2.79 19.82
CA HIS A 235 -2.73 -2.44 19.55
C HIS A 235 -3.25 -1.34 20.48
N ASN A 236 -2.63 -1.20 21.66
CA ASN A 236 -3.04 -0.25 22.67
C ASN A 236 -2.46 1.13 22.37
N ASN A 237 -3.33 2.11 22.09
CA ASN A 237 -2.87 3.48 21.91
C ASN A 237 -2.80 4.16 23.29
N PRO A 238 -1.61 4.67 23.69
CA PRO A 238 -1.33 5.15 25.04
C PRO A 238 -1.92 6.54 25.32
N TRP A 239 -3.17 6.80 24.94
CA TRP A 239 -3.75 8.14 24.97
C TRP A 239 -5.06 8.15 25.76
N LEU A 240 -5.23 9.20 26.57
CA LEU A 240 -6.49 9.53 27.23
C LEU A 240 -6.73 11.04 27.12
N GLN A 241 -7.94 11.48 27.39
CA GLN A 241 -8.18 12.90 27.64
C GLN A 241 -7.49 13.35 28.94
N PRO A 242 -7.06 14.62 29.05
CA PRO A 242 -6.28 15.11 30.20
C PRO A 242 -6.86 14.74 31.56
N GLN A 243 -8.16 14.96 31.79
CA GLN A 243 -8.80 14.69 33.08
C GLN A 243 -8.87 13.20 33.40
N ALA A 244 -9.08 12.35 32.39
CA ALA A 244 -9.06 10.90 32.56
C ALA A 244 -7.64 10.40 32.88
N ALA A 245 -6.62 10.92 32.18
CA ALA A 245 -5.22 10.58 32.46
C ALA A 245 -4.82 10.96 33.90
N GLU A 246 -5.16 12.16 34.34
CA GLU A 246 -4.91 12.63 35.72
C GLU A 246 -5.61 11.73 36.75
N ALA A 247 -6.88 11.40 36.52
CA ALA A 247 -7.64 10.51 37.39
C ALA A 247 -7.08 9.09 37.46
N LEU A 248 -6.61 8.55 36.32
CA LEU A 248 -5.96 7.24 36.27
C LEU A 248 -4.66 7.24 37.07
N ILE A 249 -3.82 8.25 36.88
CA ILE A 249 -2.56 8.40 37.61
C ILE A 249 -2.82 8.51 39.10
N ALA A 250 -3.81 9.31 39.53
CA ALA A 250 -4.19 9.44 40.94
C ALA A 250 -4.63 8.09 41.56
N ALA A 251 -5.40 7.28 40.83
CA ALA A 251 -5.79 5.95 41.28
C ALA A 251 -4.58 4.99 41.40
N VAL A 252 -3.64 5.05 40.45
CA VAL A 252 -2.42 4.24 40.45
C VAL A 252 -1.48 4.65 41.58
N GLU A 253 -1.30 5.94 41.82
CA GLU A 253 -0.51 6.46 42.93
C GLU A 253 -1.13 6.10 44.29
N GLU A 254 -2.46 6.15 44.41
CA GLU A 254 -3.15 5.76 45.64
C GLU A 254 -2.97 4.26 45.94
N ARG A 255 -3.10 3.40 44.92
CA ARG A 255 -2.93 1.95 45.12
C ARG A 255 -1.45 1.58 45.34
N GLY A 256 -0.53 2.28 44.67
CA GLY A 256 0.91 2.04 44.76
C GLY A 256 1.39 0.73 44.11
N GLU A 257 0.58 0.10 43.27
CA GLU A 257 0.87 -1.18 42.60
C GLU A 257 0.91 -0.99 41.07
N PRO A 258 1.65 -1.84 40.31
CA PRO A 258 1.63 -1.80 38.85
C PRO A 258 0.25 -2.07 38.26
N LEU A 259 -0.19 -1.23 37.32
CA LEU A 259 -1.38 -1.40 36.51
C LEU A 259 -0.99 -1.89 35.12
N VAL A 260 -1.64 -2.95 34.64
CA VAL A 260 -1.55 -3.39 33.24
C VAL A 260 -2.84 -2.98 32.53
N ILE A 261 -2.70 -2.20 31.46
CA ILE A 261 -3.80 -1.76 30.59
C ILE A 261 -3.74 -2.58 29.31
N ASN A 262 -4.84 -3.26 29.02
CA ASN A 262 -5.01 -4.09 27.83
C ASN A 262 -5.45 -3.22 26.64
N SER A 263 -6.33 -2.26 26.87
CA SER A 263 -6.79 -1.32 25.83
C SER A 263 -7.14 0.03 26.43
N ALA A 264 -6.48 1.11 26.01
CA ALA A 264 -6.93 2.47 26.28
C ALA A 264 -7.74 3.00 25.10
N LEU A 265 -7.37 4.17 24.54
CA LEU A 265 -8.01 4.70 23.35
C LEU A 265 -7.86 3.71 22.19
N ARG A 266 -8.97 3.46 21.50
CA ARG A 266 -9.01 2.70 20.24
C ARG A 266 -9.49 3.62 19.16
N THR A 267 -8.81 3.66 18.01
CA THR A 267 -9.27 4.52 16.92
C THR A 267 -10.51 3.93 16.24
N PRO A 268 -11.38 4.74 15.60
CA PRO A 268 -12.46 4.23 14.76
C PRO A 268 -11.97 3.25 13.66
N MET A 269 -10.74 3.41 13.18
CA MET A 269 -10.12 2.49 12.21
C MET A 269 -9.80 1.13 12.83
N GLN A 270 -9.29 1.09 14.06
CA GLN A 270 -9.12 -0.18 14.79
C GLN A 270 -10.47 -0.80 15.15
N GLN A 271 -11.44 0.02 15.55
CA GLN A 271 -12.80 -0.44 15.83
C GLN A 271 -13.48 -1.02 14.58
N HIS A 272 -13.20 -0.48 13.39
CA HIS A 272 -13.66 -1.04 12.13
C HIS A 272 -13.16 -2.48 11.91
N LEU A 273 -11.87 -2.76 12.18
CA LEU A 273 -11.32 -4.11 12.09
C LEU A 273 -12.02 -5.08 13.05
N ILE A 274 -12.17 -4.69 14.33
CA ILE A 274 -12.83 -5.51 15.35
C ILE A 274 -14.30 -5.75 14.96
N HIS A 275 -15.01 -4.73 14.48
CA HIS A 275 -16.40 -4.85 14.07
C HIS A 275 -16.57 -5.84 12.91
N GLN A 276 -15.68 -5.79 11.91
CA GLN A 276 -15.68 -6.75 10.81
C GLN A 276 -15.35 -8.17 11.27
N GLN A 277 -14.37 -8.35 12.16
CA GLN A 277 -14.00 -9.65 12.71
C GLN A 277 -15.16 -10.27 13.51
N ALA A 278 -15.83 -9.45 14.34
CA ALA A 278 -17.02 -9.87 15.08
C ALA A 278 -18.15 -10.31 14.15
N GLN A 279 -18.41 -9.57 13.07
CA GLN A 279 -19.42 -9.94 12.06
C GLN A 279 -19.11 -11.27 11.36
N ARG A 280 -17.82 -11.63 11.24
CA ARG A 280 -17.37 -12.91 10.67
C ARG A 280 -17.24 -14.03 11.71
N GLY A 281 -17.43 -13.74 13.00
CA GLY A 281 -17.22 -14.72 14.09
C GLY A 281 -15.76 -15.13 14.25
N GLU A 282 -14.83 -14.23 13.93
CA GLU A 282 -13.39 -14.46 14.00
C GLU A 282 -12.80 -13.97 15.34
N CYS A 283 -11.58 -14.41 15.64
CA CYS A 283 -10.76 -13.89 16.74
C CYS A 283 -11.39 -13.99 18.15
N GLY A 284 -12.43 -14.82 18.32
CA GLY A 284 -13.13 -14.97 19.59
C GLY A 284 -14.01 -13.78 20.00
N ILE A 285 -14.24 -12.81 19.09
CA ILE A 285 -14.98 -11.59 19.39
C ILE A 285 -16.48 -11.86 19.28
N GLN A 286 -17.20 -11.75 20.40
CA GLN A 286 -18.64 -12.05 20.46
C GLN A 286 -19.51 -10.92 19.90
N ALA A 287 -19.12 -9.67 20.16
CA ALA A 287 -19.82 -8.48 19.69
C ALA A 287 -18.86 -7.29 19.69
N ALA A 288 -19.08 -6.35 18.77
CA ALA A 288 -18.33 -5.11 18.71
C ALA A 288 -19.21 -4.00 18.14
N ALA A 289 -19.20 -2.84 18.79
CA ALA A 289 -19.92 -1.67 18.32
C ALA A 289 -19.42 -1.23 16.92
N PRO A 290 -20.31 -0.73 16.04
CA PRO A 290 -19.85 -0.12 14.80
C PRO A 290 -19.03 1.15 15.11
N PRO A 291 -18.01 1.47 14.30
CA PRO A 291 -17.32 2.75 14.42
C PRO A 291 -18.27 3.94 14.13
N PRO A 292 -18.08 5.10 14.78
CA PRO A 292 -17.11 5.40 15.82
C PRO A 292 -17.73 5.27 17.23
N PHE A 293 -18.64 4.32 17.45
CA PHE A 293 -19.53 4.26 18.63
C PHE A 293 -19.03 3.33 19.74
N SER A 294 -17.75 2.97 19.77
CA SER A 294 -17.17 2.26 20.91
C SER A 294 -16.76 3.26 22.01
N ASN A 295 -16.96 2.91 23.27
CA ASN A 295 -16.50 3.76 24.39
C ASN A 295 -15.00 4.07 24.31
N HIS A 296 -14.17 3.15 23.80
CA HIS A 296 -12.73 3.40 23.58
C HIS A 296 -12.44 4.46 22.52
N ASN A 297 -13.39 4.75 21.62
CA ASN A 297 -13.24 5.84 20.65
C ASN A 297 -13.33 7.21 21.34
N SER A 298 -13.80 7.31 22.58
CA SER A 298 -13.87 8.59 23.27
C SER A 298 -12.51 9.06 23.83
N GLY A 299 -11.55 8.16 24.07
CA GLY A 299 -10.37 8.45 24.87
C GLY A 299 -10.65 8.57 26.38
N LEU A 300 -11.78 8.02 26.84
CA LEU A 300 -12.23 8.01 28.23
C LEU A 300 -12.44 6.58 28.76
N ALA A 301 -12.05 5.54 28.01
CA ALA A 301 -12.24 4.16 28.42
C ALA A 301 -10.90 3.41 28.53
N ILE A 302 -10.82 2.49 29.49
CA ILE A 302 -9.70 1.57 29.67
C ILE A 302 -10.19 0.15 29.95
N ASP A 303 -9.50 -0.83 29.38
CA ASP A 303 -9.54 -2.24 29.78
C ASP A 303 -8.26 -2.56 30.54
N ILE A 304 -8.38 -3.22 31.68
CA ILE A 304 -7.26 -3.48 32.57
C ILE A 304 -7.24 -4.91 33.10
N GLU A 305 -6.05 -5.37 33.49
CA GLU A 305 -5.92 -6.58 34.31
C GLU A 305 -6.27 -6.30 35.78
N ASP A 306 -6.64 -7.36 36.51
CA ASP A 306 -7.04 -7.27 37.93
C ASP A 306 -8.13 -6.20 38.18
N SER A 307 -9.18 -6.19 37.35
CA SER A 307 -10.27 -5.22 37.48
C SER A 307 -10.91 -5.22 38.87
N SER A 308 -11.01 -6.38 39.52
CA SER A 308 -11.56 -6.50 40.87
C SER A 308 -10.72 -5.78 41.93
N GLY A 309 -9.39 -5.85 41.85
CA GLY A 309 -8.48 -5.18 42.77
C GLY A 309 -8.38 -3.68 42.52
N TRP A 310 -8.48 -3.27 41.24
CA TRP A 310 -8.39 -1.87 40.84
C TRP A 310 -9.67 -1.07 41.06
N ARG A 311 -10.83 -1.74 41.00
CA ARG A 311 -12.15 -1.10 41.05
C ARG A 311 -12.32 -0.10 42.22
N PRO A 312 -11.98 -0.40 43.48
CA PRO A 312 -12.18 0.55 44.58
C PRO A 312 -11.36 1.84 44.45
N TYR A 313 -10.21 1.80 43.77
CA TYR A 313 -9.36 2.96 43.53
C TYR A 313 -9.89 3.74 42.34
N LEU A 314 -10.14 3.07 41.23
CA LEU A 314 -10.69 3.67 40.01
C LEU A 314 -12.03 4.37 40.26
N GLU A 315 -12.99 3.73 40.95
CA GLU A 315 -14.31 4.34 41.24
C GLU A 315 -14.22 5.61 42.10
N ARG A 316 -13.22 5.70 42.99
CA ARG A 316 -13.00 6.93 43.79
C ARG A 316 -12.45 8.10 42.98
N HIS A 317 -11.79 7.81 41.87
CA HIS A 317 -11.24 8.80 40.94
C HIS A 317 -12.12 8.97 39.69
N GLY A 318 -13.40 8.59 39.74
CA GLY A 318 -14.37 8.90 38.69
C GLY A 318 -14.44 7.90 37.52
N TRP A 319 -13.87 6.71 37.67
CA TRP A 319 -13.99 5.63 36.70
C TRP A 319 -15.14 4.68 37.07
N GLN A 320 -16.01 4.40 36.13
CA GLN A 320 -17.15 3.52 36.30
C GLN A 320 -16.88 2.16 35.66
N TRP A 321 -16.97 1.09 36.44
CA TRP A 321 -16.88 -0.28 35.93
C TRP A 321 -18.11 -0.63 35.10
N LEU A 322 -17.91 -1.22 33.91
CA LEU A 322 -18.98 -1.48 32.96
C LEU A 322 -19.90 -2.64 33.36
N GLY A 323 -19.37 -3.62 34.10
CA GLY A 323 -20.13 -4.73 34.66
C GLY A 323 -19.61 -6.10 34.28
N ALA A 324 -20.28 -7.15 34.75
CA ALA A 324 -19.80 -8.52 34.60
C ALA A 324 -19.75 -9.06 33.16
N TRP A 325 -20.42 -8.38 32.22
CA TRP A 325 -20.40 -8.76 30.80
C TRP A 325 -19.11 -8.31 30.10
N ASP A 326 -18.45 -7.28 30.64
CA ASP A 326 -17.11 -6.84 30.24
C ASP A 326 -16.31 -6.47 31.50
N PRO A 327 -15.78 -7.48 32.21
CA PRO A 327 -15.25 -7.30 33.55
C PRO A 327 -13.98 -6.45 33.59
N MET A 328 -13.30 -6.24 32.47
CA MET A 328 -12.05 -5.47 32.42
C MET A 328 -12.28 -3.97 32.14
N HIS A 329 -13.47 -3.61 31.66
CA HIS A 329 -13.77 -2.28 31.14
C HIS A 329 -14.16 -1.27 32.21
N PHE A 330 -13.56 -0.07 32.12
CA PHE A 330 -13.91 1.11 32.90
C PHE A 330 -14.06 2.35 32.01
N ASP A 331 -15.12 3.13 32.24
CA ASP A 331 -15.35 4.43 31.62
C ASP A 331 -15.11 5.56 32.62
N TYR A 332 -14.30 6.54 32.25
CA TYR A 332 -14.19 7.78 33.03
C TYR A 332 -15.46 8.63 32.84
N THR A 333 -16.10 8.99 33.95
CA THR A 333 -17.36 9.74 33.97
C THR A 333 -17.24 11.11 34.62
N GLY A 334 -16.03 11.51 35.04
CA GLY A 334 -15.76 12.81 35.68
C GLY A 334 -15.76 14.01 34.73
N GLY A 335 -15.88 13.80 33.42
CA GLY A 335 -15.89 14.83 32.38
C GLY A 335 -15.43 14.31 31.03
N GLY A 336 -15.07 15.23 30.13
CA GLY A 336 -14.61 14.92 28.77
C GLY A 336 -15.73 14.93 27.72
N VAL A 337 -15.36 14.69 26.47
CA VAL A 337 -16.27 14.64 25.32
C VAL A 337 -16.03 13.38 24.48
N ASP A 338 -17.01 12.90 23.73
CA ASP A 338 -16.76 11.80 22.81
C ASP A 338 -15.90 12.27 21.61
N LEU A 339 -14.68 11.74 21.50
CA LEU A 339 -13.73 12.03 20.42
C LEU A 339 -13.91 11.15 19.18
N GLY A 340 -14.90 10.25 19.14
CA GLY A 340 -15.13 9.37 18.00
C GLY A 340 -15.26 10.13 16.68
N GLY A 341 -16.13 11.15 16.63
CA GLY A 341 -16.32 11.98 15.43
C GLY A 341 -15.09 12.82 15.06
N ALA A 342 -14.37 13.35 16.06
CA ALA A 342 -13.14 14.12 15.82
C ALA A 342 -12.03 13.25 15.21
N GLN A 343 -11.92 11.99 15.63
CA GLN A 343 -11.02 11.02 15.03
C GLN A 343 -11.39 10.68 13.58
N VAL A 344 -12.68 10.56 13.28
CA VAL A 344 -13.15 10.36 11.90
C VAL A 344 -12.79 11.55 11.03
N LEU A 345 -12.98 12.77 11.53
CA LEU A 345 -12.62 13.99 10.82
C LEU A 345 -11.11 14.04 10.53
N ALA A 346 -10.29 13.78 11.54
CA ALA A 346 -8.84 13.73 11.39
C ALA A 346 -8.37 12.68 10.36
N PHE A 347 -9.06 11.53 10.28
CA PHE A 347 -8.81 10.56 9.20
C PHE A 347 -9.26 11.07 7.83
N GLN A 348 -10.43 11.72 7.72
CA GLN A 348 -10.92 12.27 6.45
C GLN A 348 -9.96 13.32 5.88
N GLU A 349 -9.46 14.22 6.72
CA GLU A 349 -8.42 15.20 6.36
C GLU A 349 -7.12 14.50 5.91
N LEU A 350 -6.65 13.52 6.69
CA LEU A 350 -5.45 12.73 6.35
C LEU A 350 -5.60 12.01 5.01
N TRP A 351 -6.79 11.44 4.74
CA TRP A 351 -7.11 10.81 3.46
C TRP A 351 -7.06 11.84 2.32
N ASN A 352 -7.72 12.98 2.49
CA ASN A 352 -7.83 14.03 1.46
C ASN A 352 -6.48 14.61 1.09
N GLU A 353 -5.57 14.74 2.05
CA GLU A 353 -4.20 15.10 1.78
C GLU A 353 -3.55 14.09 0.82
N HIS A 354 -3.67 12.79 1.06
CA HIS A 354 -2.99 11.78 0.26
C HIS A 354 -3.74 11.36 -1.00
N ASN A 355 -5.01 11.74 -1.14
CA ASN A 355 -5.89 11.33 -2.23
C ASN A 355 -6.68 12.53 -2.80
N PRO A 356 -6.01 13.59 -3.32
CA PRO A 356 -6.68 14.83 -3.75
C PRO A 356 -7.65 14.64 -4.92
N GLU A 357 -7.46 13.59 -5.72
CA GLU A 357 -8.33 13.27 -6.87
C GLU A 357 -9.63 12.54 -6.46
N ALA A 358 -9.72 12.07 -5.22
CA ALA A 358 -10.88 11.35 -4.69
C ALA A 358 -11.11 11.69 -3.21
N PRO A 359 -11.44 12.96 -2.89
CA PRO A 359 -11.59 13.40 -1.52
C PRO A 359 -12.89 12.87 -0.89
N LEU A 360 -12.84 12.67 0.42
CA LEU A 360 -13.98 12.48 1.31
C LEU A 360 -14.56 13.83 1.73
N VAL A 361 -15.83 13.80 2.14
CA VAL A 361 -16.43 14.92 2.88
C VAL A 361 -15.83 14.93 4.29
N GLU A 362 -15.34 16.09 4.74
CA GLU A 362 -14.75 16.31 6.07
C GLU A 362 -15.87 16.71 7.06
N ASP A 363 -16.63 15.72 7.53
CA ASP A 363 -17.82 15.91 8.38
C ASP A 363 -17.76 15.16 9.72
N GLY A 364 -16.71 14.36 9.95
CA GLY A 364 -16.58 13.51 11.13
C GLY A 364 -17.58 12.35 11.18
N LEU A 365 -18.32 12.08 10.10
CA LEU A 365 -19.31 11.01 10.03
C LEU A 365 -18.72 9.73 9.43
N TRP A 366 -19.00 8.60 10.10
CA TRP A 366 -18.62 7.29 9.58
C TRP A 366 -19.62 6.79 8.53
N GLY A 367 -19.39 7.17 7.27
CA GLY A 367 -20.17 6.69 6.12
C GLY A 367 -19.49 5.54 5.36
N PRO A 368 -20.19 4.92 4.38
CA PRO A 368 -19.61 3.90 3.52
C PRO A 368 -18.35 4.37 2.77
N ALA A 369 -18.28 5.65 2.40
CA ALA A 369 -17.10 6.23 1.75
C ALA A 369 -15.88 6.25 2.68
N THR A 370 -16.07 6.67 3.93
CA THR A 370 -15.05 6.65 4.99
C THR A 370 -14.58 5.22 5.25
N ALA A 371 -15.50 4.27 5.43
CA ALA A 371 -15.14 2.86 5.64
C ALA A 371 -14.30 2.30 4.48
N ALA A 372 -14.72 2.52 3.24
CA ALA A 372 -13.99 2.07 2.07
C ALA A 372 -12.61 2.75 1.92
N ALA A 373 -12.49 4.01 2.35
CA ALA A 373 -11.21 4.72 2.40
C ALA A 373 -10.28 4.11 3.46
N VAL A 374 -10.79 3.78 4.65
CA VAL A 374 -10.03 3.08 5.69
C VAL A 374 -9.50 1.75 5.15
N GLU A 375 -10.34 0.93 4.52
CA GLU A 375 -9.94 -0.35 3.91
C GLU A 375 -8.79 -0.24 2.89
N ARG A 376 -8.77 0.87 2.12
CA ARG A 376 -7.73 1.15 1.12
C ARG A 376 -6.48 1.81 1.70
N SER A 377 -6.54 2.32 2.93
CA SER A 377 -5.43 3.04 3.54
C SER A 377 -4.26 2.09 3.84
N PRO A 378 -3.00 2.54 3.74
CA PRO A 378 -1.86 1.74 4.17
C PRO A 378 -1.94 1.46 5.67
N ALA A 379 -1.78 0.20 6.07
CA ALA A 379 -1.82 -0.23 7.46
C ALA A 379 -0.71 0.45 8.30
N ALA A 380 0.46 0.66 7.70
CA ALA A 380 1.59 1.37 8.30
C ALA A 380 1.41 2.91 8.33
N GLY A 381 0.30 3.45 7.82
CA GLY A 381 0.09 4.89 7.66
C GLY A 381 0.55 5.43 6.30
N PHE A 382 0.08 6.63 5.96
CA PHE A 382 0.44 7.32 4.73
C PHE A 382 1.89 7.84 4.77
N PRO A 383 2.59 7.94 3.63
CA PRO A 383 3.93 8.52 3.61
C PRO A 383 3.88 10.00 4.01
N PHE A 384 4.83 10.47 4.83
CA PHE A 384 4.92 11.90 5.15
C PHE A 384 5.09 12.75 3.89
N LYS A 385 4.26 13.79 3.74
CA LYS A 385 4.45 14.80 2.70
C LYS A 385 5.66 15.67 3.04
N ALA A 386 6.53 15.86 2.06
CA ALA A 386 7.74 16.69 2.16
C ALA A 386 7.45 18.20 2.13
#